data_AF-A0A0V0QKN2-F1
#
_entry.id   AF-A0A0V0QKN2-F1
#
_cell.length_a   1.000
_cell.length_b   1.000
_cell.length_c   1.000
_cell.angle_alpha   90.00
_cell.angle_beta   90.00
_cell.angle_gamma   90.00
#
_symmetry.space_group_name_H-M   'P 1'
#
loop_
_entity.id
_entity.type
_entity.pdbx_description
1 polymer ?
#
loop_
_entity_poly.entity_id
_entity_poly.type
_entity_poly.pdbx_seq_one_letter_code
_entity_poly.pdbx_strand_id
1 'polypeptide(L)'
;MIHKKHHEYNSPISLAAEYSNVLEYIFGNLLPAAIGLKLLQGRAHLFTSFCWVFVRMCITSEVHSGFSFPCSPLRIFPMSGGPEFHNFHHSKNEGALVKIYI
;
A
#
# COMPACT_ATOMS: atom_id res chain seq x y z
N MET A 1 8.96 -7.91 13.96
CA MET A 1 10.09 -7.15 14.55
C MET A 1 10.51 -5.98 13.65
N ILE A 2 10.63 -6.18 12.33
CA ILE A 2 10.96 -5.10 11.39
C ILE A 2 9.75 -4.16 11.18
N HIS A 3 8.57 -4.73 10.88
CA HIS A 3 7.35 -3.95 10.64
C HIS A 3 6.82 -3.24 11.88
N LYS A 4 7.25 -3.71 13.05
CA LYS A 4 6.91 -3.09 14.32
C LYS A 4 7.42 -1.64 14.41
N LYS A 5 8.49 -1.28 13.69
CA LYS A 5 8.96 0.11 13.60
C LYS A 5 8.00 0.99 12.79
N HIS A 6 7.37 0.45 11.76
CA HIS A 6 6.33 1.16 11.01
C HIS A 6 5.12 1.50 11.91
N HIS A 7 4.83 0.65 12.89
CA HIS A 7 3.80 0.88 13.92
C HIS A 7 4.19 1.86 15.04
N GLU A 8 5.33 2.56 14.95
CA GLU A 8 5.60 3.71 15.83
C GLU A 8 4.55 4.82 15.64
N TYR A 9 3.89 4.85 14.47
CA TYR A 9 2.79 5.76 14.14
C TYR A 9 1.42 5.11 14.41
N ASN A 10 0.98 5.10 15.68
CA ASN A 10 -0.32 4.51 16.06
C ASN A 10 -1.54 5.12 15.31
N SER A 11 -1.43 6.38 14.88
CA SER A 11 -2.37 7.01 13.95
C SER A 11 -1.60 7.40 12.69
N PRO A 12 -1.57 6.53 11.67
CA PRO A 12 -0.77 6.76 10.49
C PRO A 12 -1.31 7.96 9.69
N ILE A 13 -0.39 8.65 9.02
CA ILE A 13 -0.64 9.65 7.99
C ILE A 13 -0.03 9.15 6.68
N SER A 14 -0.48 9.67 5.53
CA SER A 14 -0.03 9.17 4.23
C SER A 14 1.48 9.18 4.03
N LEU A 15 2.21 10.15 4.60
CA LEU A 15 3.66 10.20 4.54
C LEU A 15 4.35 9.07 5.32
N ALA A 16 3.78 8.67 6.45
CA ALA A 16 4.30 7.57 7.25
C ALA A 16 4.10 6.20 6.55
N ALA A 17 3.28 6.13 5.50
CA ALA A 17 3.06 4.91 4.72
C ALA A 17 4.33 4.38 4.05
N GLU A 18 5.24 5.28 3.67
CA GLU A 18 6.51 4.92 3.03
C GLU A 18 7.64 4.75 4.05
N TYR A 19 7.42 5.12 5.32
CA TYR A 19 8.37 4.86 6.39
C TYR A 19 8.41 3.37 6.69
N SER A 20 9.37 2.70 6.05
CA SER A 20 9.57 1.27 6.10
C SER A 20 11.05 0.95 6.06
N ASN A 21 11.44 -0.20 6.63
CA ASN A 21 12.80 -0.67 6.46
C ASN A 21 13.06 -1.07 5.00
N VAL A 22 14.32 -1.00 4.54
CA VAL A 22 14.71 -1.35 3.17
C VAL A 22 14.18 -2.72 2.73
N LEU A 23 14.23 -3.74 3.58
CA LEU A 23 13.72 -5.07 3.24
C LEU A 23 12.19 -5.06 3.05
N GLU A 24 11.47 -4.34 3.89
CA GLU A 24 10.02 -4.21 3.80
C GLU A 24 9.61 -3.44 2.57
N TYR A 25 10.37 -2.39 2.24
CA TYR A 25 10.17 -1.66 1.01
C TYR A 25 10.37 -2.56 -0.21
N ILE A 26 11.44 -3.36 -0.24
CA ILE A 26 11.71 -4.26 -1.37
C ILE A 26 10.61 -5.32 -1.51
N PHE A 27 10.31 -6.06 -0.44
CA PHE A 27 9.40 -7.20 -0.50
C PHE A 27 7.91 -6.82 -0.43
N GLY A 28 7.56 -5.73 0.26
CA GLY A 28 6.19 -5.27 0.44
C GLY A 28 5.72 -4.26 -0.61
N ASN A 29 6.63 -3.47 -1.19
CA ASN A 29 6.28 -2.42 -2.17
C ASN A 29 6.88 -2.68 -3.55
N LEU A 30 8.22 -2.69 -3.66
CA LEU A 30 8.92 -2.67 -4.94
C LEU A 30 8.67 -3.94 -5.76
N LEU A 31 8.93 -5.11 -5.18
CA LEU A 31 8.82 -6.39 -5.88
C LEU A 31 7.38 -6.68 -6.32
N PRO A 32 6.34 -6.54 -5.47
CA PRO A 32 4.96 -6.71 -5.90
C PRO A 32 4.49 -5.67 -6.93
N ALA A 33 5.08 -4.45 -6.95
CA ALA A 33 4.79 -3.48 -8.00
C ALA A 33 5.48 -3.82 -9.32
N ALA A 34 6.70 -4.35 -9.27
CA ALA A 34 7.53 -4.64 -10.42
C ALA A 34 7.18 -5.96 -11.13
N ILE A 35 6.72 -6.99 -10.40
CA ILE A 35 6.40 -8.31 -10.98
C ILE A 35 5.37 -8.18 -12.11
N GLY A 36 4.28 -7.43 -11.90
CA GLY A 36 3.26 -7.23 -12.93
C GLY A 36 3.82 -6.61 -14.22
N LEU A 37 4.66 -5.58 -14.09
CA LEU A 37 5.33 -4.95 -15.25
C LEU A 37 6.33 -5.91 -15.92
N LYS A 38 7.03 -6.73 -15.12
CA LYS A 38 8.01 -7.70 -15.62
C LYS A 38 7.33 -8.84 -16.38
N LEU A 39 6.17 -9.31 -15.93
CA LEU A 39 5.38 -10.33 -16.62
C LEU A 39 4.90 -9.87 -18.00
N LEU A 40 4.70 -8.56 -18.18
CA LEU A 40 4.41 -7.97 -19.49
C LEU A 40 5.64 -7.91 -20.40
N GLN A 41 6.80 -8.41 -19.98
CA GLN A 41 8.04 -8.53 -20.78
C GLN A 41 8.46 -7.23 -21.48
N GLY A 42 8.24 -6.07 -20.84
CA GLY A 42 8.59 -4.77 -21.43
C GLY A 42 7.65 -4.30 -22.55
N ARG A 43 6.50 -4.95 -22.75
CA ARG A 43 5.48 -4.54 -23.72
C ARG A 43 4.61 -3.39 -23.22
N ALA A 44 4.68 -3.07 -21.93
CA ALA A 44 4.00 -1.91 -21.35
C ALA A 44 4.74 -0.64 -21.76
N HIS A 45 4.00 0.36 -22.26
CA HIS A 45 4.56 1.68 -22.52
C HIS A 45 5.08 2.29 -21.20
N LEU A 46 6.14 3.11 -21.28
CA LEU A 46 6.74 3.73 -20.09
C LEU A 46 5.73 4.58 -19.32
N PHE A 47 4.89 5.34 -20.04
CA PHE A 47 3.80 6.11 -19.43
C PHE A 47 2.83 5.22 -18.63
N THR A 48 2.39 4.09 -19.19
CA THR A 48 1.53 3.13 -18.49
C THR A 48 2.21 2.58 -17.24
N SER A 49 3.52 2.34 -17.31
CA SER A 49 4.32 1.87 -16.18
C SER A 49 4.39 2.90 -15.05
N PHE A 50 4.55 4.19 -15.38
CA PHE A 50 4.48 5.27 -14.40
C PHE A 50 3.08 5.43 -13.81
N CYS A 51 2.03 5.39 -14.63
CA CYS A 51 0.65 5.42 -14.15
C CYS A 51 0.37 4.27 -13.17
N TRP A 52 0.88 3.07 -13.46
CA TRP A 52 0.77 1.92 -12.57
C TRP A 52 1.42 2.17 -11.21
N VAL A 53 2.67 2.63 -11.18
CA VAL A 53 3.37 2.95 -9.93
C VAL A 53 2.66 4.08 -9.17
N PHE A 54 2.17 5.10 -9.88
CA PHE A 54 1.42 6.20 -9.29
C PHE A 54 0.15 5.71 -8.60
N VAL A 55 -0.67 4.89 -9.27
CA VAL A 55 -1.88 4.30 -8.68
C VAL A 55 -1.55 3.49 -7.42
N ARG A 56 -0.47 2.70 -7.44
CA ARG A 56 -0.01 1.92 -6.27
C ARG A 56 0.38 2.81 -5.08
N MET A 57 1.02 3.95 -5.36
CA MET A 57 1.37 4.95 -4.35
C MET A 57 0.11 5.61 -3.77
N CYS A 58 -0.86 5.96 -4.61
CA CYS A 58 -2.13 6.53 -4.17
C CYS A 58 -2.92 5.56 -3.28
N ILE A 59 -3.00 4.27 -3.64
CA ILE A 59 -3.66 3.24 -2.82
C ILE A 59 -2.99 3.17 -1.43
N THR A 60 -1.66 3.10 -1.40
CA THR A 60 -0.90 3.05 -0.15
C THR A 60 -1.15 4.29 0.72
N SER A 61 -1.13 5.46 0.08
CA SER A 61 -1.37 6.75 0.72
C SER A 61 -2.78 6.87 1.29
N GLU A 62 -3.81 6.40 0.57
CA GLU A 62 -5.21 6.45 1.02
C GLU A 62 -5.42 5.57 2.25
N VAL A 63 -4.93 4.33 2.24
CA VAL A 63 -5.08 3.38 3.35
C VAL A 63 -4.40 3.89 4.64
N HIS A 64 -3.36 4.71 4.51
CA HIS A 64 -2.65 5.31 5.66
C HIS A 64 -3.07 6.76 5.93
N SER A 65 -4.02 7.32 5.17
CA SER A 65 -4.40 8.74 5.30
C SER A 65 -5.30 9.00 6.51
N GLY A 66 -5.97 7.96 7.00
CA GLY A 66 -7.06 8.07 7.97
C GLY A 66 -8.38 8.60 7.40
N PHE A 67 -8.44 8.95 6.11
CA PHE A 67 -9.65 9.45 5.45
C PHE A 67 -10.34 8.38 4.62
N SER A 68 -11.58 8.08 4.98
CA SER A 68 -12.42 7.11 4.25
C SER A 68 -13.27 7.81 3.20
N PHE A 69 -13.01 7.51 1.93
CA PHE A 69 -13.77 8.07 0.81
C PHE A 69 -14.84 7.09 0.34
N PRO A 70 -16.15 7.36 0.51
CA PRO A 70 -17.22 6.38 0.31
C PRO A 70 -17.29 5.73 -1.08
N CYS A 71 -16.69 6.35 -2.11
CA CYS A 71 -16.57 5.80 -3.45
C CYS A 71 -15.14 5.99 -4.02
N SER A 72 -14.11 5.61 -3.25
CA SER A 72 -12.74 5.72 -3.75
C SER A 72 -12.55 4.90 -5.04
N PRO A 73 -12.06 5.53 -6.13
CA PRO A 73 -11.74 4.80 -7.36
C PRO A 73 -10.50 3.91 -7.21
N LEU A 74 -9.76 4.02 -6.09
CA LEU A 74 -8.54 3.24 -5.82
C LEU A 74 -8.85 1.92 -5.11
N ARG A 75 -10.05 1.77 -4.53
CA ARG A 75 -10.55 0.51 -3.97
C ARG A 75 -11.19 -0.36 -5.06
N ILE A 76 -10.37 -0.71 -6.06
CA ILE A 76 -10.80 -1.40 -7.29
C ILE A 76 -11.21 -2.85 -7.02
N PHE A 77 -10.59 -3.52 -6.05
CA PHE A 77 -10.92 -4.90 -5.71
C PHE A 77 -11.91 -4.97 -4.54
N PRO A 78 -12.95 -5.82 -4.60
CA PRO A 78 -13.96 -5.95 -3.54
C PRO A 78 -13.40 -6.42 -2.18
N MET A 79 -12.17 -6.95 -2.16
CA MET A 79 -11.43 -7.33 -0.95
C MET A 79 -10.45 -6.23 -0.46
N SER A 80 -10.48 -5.03 -1.03
CA SER A 80 -9.64 -3.91 -0.59
C SER A 80 -10.23 -3.29 0.67
N GLY A 81 -9.58 -3.50 1.81
CA GLY A 81 -9.94 -2.83 3.06
C GLY A 81 -9.77 -1.30 2.96
N GLY A 82 -10.54 -0.58 3.77
CA GLY A 82 -10.40 0.87 3.95
C GLY A 82 -9.34 1.25 5.00
N PRO A 83 -9.09 2.55 5.17
CA PRO A 83 -8.16 3.07 6.19
C PRO A 83 -8.55 2.69 7.62
N GLU A 84 -9.82 2.38 7.90
CA GLU A 84 -10.30 1.98 9.23
C GLU A 84 -9.64 0.67 9.69
N PHE A 85 -9.53 -0.31 8.80
CA PHE A 85 -8.88 -1.59 9.10
C PHE A 85 -7.39 -1.38 9.37
N HIS A 86 -6.75 -0.52 8.59
CA HIS A 86 -5.33 -0.24 8.73
C HIS A 86 -5.02 0.59 9.98
N ASN A 87 -5.88 1.54 10.34
CA ASN A 87 -5.80 2.29 11.58
C ASN A 87 -6.02 1.40 12.80
N PHE A 88 -7.01 0.50 12.75
CA PHE A 88 -7.20 -0.50 13.80
C PHE A 88 -5.93 -1.35 13.96
N HIS A 89 -5.38 -1.83 12.84
CA HIS A 89 -4.14 -2.59 12.81
C HIS A 89 -2.97 -1.82 13.44
N HIS A 90 -2.79 -0.53 13.13
CA HIS A 90 -1.78 0.32 13.75
C HIS A 90 -1.99 0.54 15.23
N SER A 91 -3.24 0.77 15.66
CA SER A 91 -3.56 1.07 17.06
C SER A 91 -3.34 -0.11 18.02
N LYS A 92 -3.48 -1.35 17.52
CA LYS A 92 -3.34 -2.57 18.31
C LYS A 92 -2.11 -3.39 17.93
N ASN A 93 -1.45 -3.07 16.81
CA ASN A 93 -0.43 -3.90 16.19
C ASN A 93 -0.92 -5.37 16.04
N GLU A 94 -2.20 -5.53 15.71
CA GLU A 94 -2.94 -6.80 15.60
C GLU A 94 -3.84 -6.75 14.35
N GLY A 95 -4.20 -7.90 13.78
CA GLY A 95 -5.06 -7.95 12.58
C GLY A 95 -4.34 -7.73 11.24
N ALA A 96 -5.11 -7.60 10.16
CA ALA A 96 -4.60 -7.70 8.78
C ALA A 96 -3.99 -6.39 8.24
N LEU A 97 -2.80 -6.54 7.66
CA LEU A 97 -2.13 -5.57 6.79
C LEU A 97 -2.98 -5.37 5.52
N VAL A 98 -3.64 -4.22 5.37
CA VAL A 98 -4.39 -3.97 4.13
C VAL A 98 -3.44 -3.51 3.03
N LYS A 99 -2.92 -4.47 2.26
CA LYS A 99 -2.68 -4.37 0.82
C LYS A 99 -3.16 -5.69 0.22
N ILE A 100 -4.04 -5.59 -0.77
CA ILE A 100 -4.71 -6.68 -1.50
C ILE A 100 -3.93 -8.00 -1.41
N TYR A 101 -4.57 -9.05 -0.87
CA TYR A 101 -4.06 -10.42 -0.91
C TYR A 101 -3.76 -10.80 -2.37
N ILE A 102 -2.47 -10.76 -2.74
CA ILE A 102 -1.90 -11.47 -3.87
C ILE A 102 -0.78 -12.35 -3.33
#